data_AF-A0AAY4DVF5-F1
#
_entry.id   AF-A0AAY4DVF5-F1
#
_cell.length_a   1.000
_cell.length_b   1.000
_cell.length_c   1.000
_cell.angle_alpha   90.00
_cell.angle_beta   90.00
_cell.angle_gamma   90.00
#
_symmetry.space_group_name_H-M   'P 1'
#
loop_
_entity.id
_entity.type
_entity.pdbx_description
1 polymer ?
#
loop_
_entity_poly.entity_id
_entity_poly.type
_entity_poly.pdbx_seq_one_letter_code
_entity_poly.pdbx_strand_id
1 'polypeptide(L)'
;MHAEEYRCRGKEVVDYITEYLTKIREKRVYPDVQPGYMRDLLPENAPTDAEDWETIFQDFETVVMPGMVHWQSPHMHAYFPALTSWPSLLGDMLADAINCLGFTWASSPACTELEMNVVDWLCKALGLPSYFLHYHPESKGGGILQSTVSECTLVSLLAARNDKILHLKELEADVDDSVINSRLIAYASDQAHSSVEKAGLISLVKIRFLPTDENFSLRGETLQAAIEEDKKRGLIPVMGGNTLTQELLQRLTKSGAMFLIPAAIHTKLIVRFTVTSQFTTQEDILRDWAIIQQTAATVLARDSIRQMEL
;
A
#
# COMPACT_ATOMS: atom_id res chain seq x y z
N MET A 1 25.84 -28.07 14.77
CA MET A 1 24.79 -28.02 15.81
C MET A 1 23.69 -29.05 15.54
N HIS A 2 23.31 -29.85 16.53
CA HIS A 2 22.17 -30.78 16.48
C HIS A 2 21.03 -30.32 17.42
N ALA A 3 19.86 -30.98 17.38
CA ALA A 3 18.64 -30.54 18.10
C ALA A 3 18.81 -30.36 19.63
N GLU A 4 19.59 -31.22 20.29
CA GLU A 4 19.85 -31.10 21.74
C GLU A 4 20.67 -29.85 22.06
N GLU A 5 21.69 -29.58 21.26
CA GLU A 5 22.51 -28.39 21.37
C GLU A 5 21.70 -27.14 21.03
N TYR A 6 20.88 -27.17 19.96
CA TYR A 6 19.93 -26.11 19.65
C TYR A 6 18.99 -25.80 20.82
N ARG A 7 18.48 -26.82 21.53
CA ARG A 7 17.62 -26.59 22.70
C ARG A 7 18.37 -25.86 23.81
N CYS A 8 19.66 -26.14 23.98
CA CYS A 8 20.51 -25.43 24.94
C CYS A 8 20.74 -23.98 24.49
N ARG A 9 21.22 -23.77 23.25
CA ARG A 9 21.55 -22.43 22.71
C ARG A 9 20.33 -21.55 22.47
N GLY A 10 19.21 -22.13 22.06
CA GLY A 10 17.95 -21.41 21.90
C GLY A 10 17.46 -20.81 23.23
N LYS A 11 17.65 -21.52 24.35
CA LYS A 11 17.34 -20.97 25.69
C LYS A 11 18.30 -19.84 26.07
N GLU A 12 19.60 -20.02 25.79
CA GLU A 12 20.62 -18.99 26.00
C GLU A 12 20.28 -17.70 25.23
N VAL A 13 19.85 -17.81 23.97
CA VAL A 13 19.42 -16.66 23.15
C VAL A 13 18.14 -16.01 23.70
N VAL A 14 17.17 -16.79 24.20
CA VAL A 14 15.96 -16.26 24.84
C VAL A 14 16.30 -15.44 26.09
N ASP A 15 17.19 -15.96 26.93
CA ASP A 15 17.67 -15.26 28.13
C ASP A 15 18.39 -13.96 27.74
N TYR A 16 19.26 -14.03 26.72
CA TYR A 16 19.98 -12.89 26.18
C TYR A 16 19.03 -11.80 25.65
N ILE A 17 18.06 -12.14 24.78
CA ILE A 17 17.11 -11.19 24.21
C ILE A 17 16.30 -10.51 25.32
N THR A 18 15.90 -11.28 26.32
CA THR A 18 15.16 -10.77 27.48
C THR A 18 16.00 -9.74 28.24
N GLU A 19 17.26 -10.04 28.53
CA GLU A 19 18.18 -9.10 29.16
C GLU A 19 18.42 -7.85 28.31
N TYR A 20 18.71 -8.03 27.01
CA TYR A 20 18.94 -6.93 26.08
C TYR A 20 17.78 -5.94 26.02
N LEU A 21 16.55 -6.43 25.82
CA LEU A 21 15.36 -5.58 25.70
C LEU A 21 14.93 -4.96 27.04
N THR A 22 15.13 -5.64 28.17
CA THR A 22 14.80 -5.08 29.50
C THR A 22 15.79 -4.02 29.96
N LYS A 23 17.07 -4.16 29.59
CA LYS A 23 18.15 -3.20 29.90
C LYS A 23 18.45 -2.21 28.78
N ILE A 24 17.66 -2.17 27.71
CA ILE A 24 17.93 -1.37 26.50
C ILE A 24 18.16 0.14 26.77
N ARG A 25 17.60 0.68 27.85
CA ARG A 25 17.79 2.08 28.28
C ARG A 25 19.24 2.41 28.64
N GLU A 26 20.00 1.42 29.08
CA GLU A 26 21.41 1.58 29.50
C GLU A 26 22.37 1.63 28.30
N LYS A 27 21.92 1.19 27.11
CA LYS A 27 22.74 1.15 25.90
C LYS A 27 22.80 2.52 25.23
N ARG A 28 23.96 2.87 24.67
CA ARG A 28 24.16 4.09 23.86
C ARG A 28 23.38 3.96 22.55
N VAL A 29 22.35 4.77 22.33
CA VAL A 29 21.42 4.63 21.19
C VAL A 29 22.10 4.62 19.82
N TYR A 30 23.04 5.53 19.60
CA TYR A 30 23.76 5.68 18.33
C TYR A 30 25.25 5.32 18.51
N PRO A 31 25.81 4.42 17.70
CA PRO A 31 27.13 3.85 17.90
C PRO A 31 28.26 4.87 17.68
N ASP A 32 29.46 4.55 18.16
CA ASP A 32 30.67 5.35 17.98
C ASP A 32 31.63 4.73 16.96
N VAL A 33 31.14 4.54 15.74
CA VAL A 33 31.86 3.83 14.69
C VAL A 33 31.87 4.64 13.40
N GLN A 34 32.83 4.36 12.53
CA GLN A 34 32.93 4.96 11.20
C GLN A 34 32.53 3.96 10.12
N PRO A 35 32.05 4.41 8.94
CA PRO A 35 31.79 3.53 7.81
C PRO A 35 33.01 2.65 7.50
N GLY A 36 32.80 1.33 7.46
CA GLY A 36 33.86 0.34 7.24
C GLY A 36 34.46 -0.28 8.50
N TYR A 37 34.11 0.17 9.72
CA TYR A 37 34.74 -0.30 10.98
C TYR A 37 34.80 -1.83 11.15
N MET A 38 33.77 -2.54 10.68
CA MET A 38 33.63 -3.99 10.89
C MET A 38 34.62 -4.80 10.04
N ARG A 39 35.14 -4.24 8.94
CA ARG A 39 36.00 -4.96 8.00
C ARG A 39 37.28 -5.48 8.66
N ASP A 40 37.86 -4.71 9.57
CA ASP A 40 39.10 -5.07 10.25
C ASP A 40 38.85 -5.96 11.49
N LEU A 41 37.58 -6.18 11.85
CA LEU A 41 37.17 -7.03 12.98
C LEU A 41 36.77 -8.45 12.54
N LEU A 42 36.65 -8.69 11.24
CA LEU A 42 36.24 -9.98 10.68
C LEU A 42 37.38 -10.62 9.87
N PRO A 43 37.41 -11.97 9.78
CA PRO A 43 38.27 -12.66 8.83
C PRO A 43 38.00 -12.22 7.39
N GLU A 44 39.03 -12.19 6.55
CA GLU A 44 38.89 -11.85 5.12
C GLU A 44 38.07 -12.87 4.35
N ASN A 45 38.06 -14.13 4.80
CA ASN A 45 37.35 -15.24 4.17
C ASN A 45 36.49 -15.98 5.19
N ALA A 46 35.39 -16.56 4.73
CA ALA A 46 34.56 -17.43 5.55
C ALA A 46 35.37 -18.64 6.05
N PRO A 47 35.09 -19.13 7.28
CA PRO A 47 35.78 -20.29 7.82
C PRO A 47 35.46 -21.54 6.97
N THR A 48 36.46 -22.41 6.78
CA THR A 48 36.28 -23.67 6.03
C THR A 48 35.65 -24.75 6.90
N ASP A 49 35.97 -24.72 8.19
CA ASP A 49 35.44 -25.63 9.20
C ASP A 49 34.46 -24.88 10.11
N ALA A 50 33.60 -25.63 10.81
CA ALA A 50 32.65 -25.02 11.75
C ALA A 50 33.39 -24.38 12.93
N GLU A 51 32.88 -23.22 13.37
CA GLU A 51 33.32 -22.56 14.59
C GLU A 51 32.40 -22.91 15.76
N ASP A 52 32.97 -22.87 16.97
CA ASP A 52 32.22 -23.09 18.20
C ASP A 52 31.19 -21.97 18.42
N TRP A 53 30.01 -22.34 18.96
CA TRP A 53 28.93 -21.39 19.21
C TRP A 53 29.36 -20.25 20.13
N GLU A 54 30.17 -20.55 21.14
CA GLU A 54 30.74 -19.57 22.07
C GLU A 54 31.51 -18.48 21.33
N THR A 55 32.28 -18.84 20.30
CA THR A 55 33.03 -17.87 19.47
C THR A 55 32.07 -16.99 18.71
N ILE A 56 31.08 -17.58 18.02
CA ILE A 56 30.07 -16.84 17.25
C ILE A 56 29.29 -15.86 18.14
N PHE A 57 28.86 -16.31 19.31
CA PHE A 57 28.09 -15.48 20.25
C PHE A 57 28.95 -14.37 20.87
N GLN A 58 30.22 -14.63 21.13
CA GLN A 58 31.18 -13.63 21.59
C GLN A 58 31.47 -12.56 20.51
N ASP A 59 31.55 -12.96 19.25
CA ASP A 59 31.71 -12.04 18.11
C ASP A 59 30.47 -11.17 17.91
N PHE A 60 29.27 -11.73 18.12
CA PHE A 60 28.05 -10.91 18.12
C PHE A 60 28.12 -9.77 19.15
N GLU A 61 28.58 -10.04 20.37
CA GLU A 61 28.75 -9.01 21.40
C GLU A 61 29.87 -8.01 21.12
N THR A 62 30.99 -8.46 20.54
CA THR A 62 32.21 -7.63 20.42
C THR A 62 32.36 -6.94 19.08
N VAL A 63 31.73 -7.46 18.04
CA VAL A 63 31.84 -6.96 16.66
C VAL A 63 30.53 -6.34 16.18
N VAL A 64 29.39 -7.01 16.41
CA VAL A 64 28.08 -6.55 15.91
C VAL A 64 27.50 -5.48 16.82
N MET A 65 27.30 -5.79 18.10
CA MET A 65 26.62 -4.91 19.05
C MET A 65 27.21 -3.48 19.15
N PRO A 66 28.54 -3.25 19.08
CA PRO A 66 29.10 -1.89 19.14
C PRO A 66 28.70 -0.97 17.97
N GLY A 67 28.29 -1.54 16.83
CA GLY A 67 27.81 -0.78 15.67
C GLY A 67 26.30 -0.72 15.52
N MET A 68 25.54 -1.29 16.46
CA MET A 68 24.08 -1.28 16.39
C MET A 68 23.51 0.09 16.76
N VAL A 69 22.54 0.55 15.98
CA VAL A 69 21.60 1.59 16.43
C VAL A 69 20.49 0.88 17.22
N HIS A 70 20.29 1.25 18.48
CA HIS A 70 19.31 0.56 19.35
C HIS A 70 17.90 1.11 19.18
N TRP A 71 17.20 0.66 18.13
CA TRP A 71 15.85 1.10 17.76
C TRP A 71 14.79 0.94 18.85
N GLN A 72 14.95 -0.04 19.75
CA GLN A 72 14.00 -0.30 20.84
C GLN A 72 14.27 0.54 22.09
N SER A 73 15.33 1.36 22.08
CA SER A 73 15.60 2.28 23.18
C SER A 73 14.49 3.35 23.26
N PRO A 74 13.97 3.67 24.46
CA PRO A 74 13.06 4.80 24.65
C PRO A 74 13.65 6.17 24.27
N HIS A 75 14.97 6.23 24.05
CA HIS A 75 15.69 7.41 23.61
C HIS A 75 15.91 7.45 22.09
N MET A 76 15.38 6.48 21.34
CA MET A 76 15.32 6.50 19.87
C MET A 76 14.16 7.40 19.41
N HIS A 77 14.50 8.57 18.87
CA HIS A 77 13.55 9.56 18.36
C HIS A 77 13.82 9.97 16.90
N ALA A 78 14.64 9.21 16.18
CA ALA A 78 14.87 9.41 14.75
C ALA A 78 13.85 8.61 13.91
N TYR A 79 13.59 9.07 12.68
CA TYR A 79 12.67 8.45 11.73
C TYR A 79 11.24 8.26 12.29
N PHE A 80 10.60 7.12 11.97
CA PHE A 80 9.40 6.62 12.63
C PHE A 80 9.72 5.31 13.38
N PRO A 81 8.90 4.91 14.36
CA PRO A 81 9.14 3.69 15.14
C PRO A 81 9.12 2.42 14.28
N ALA A 82 10.07 1.52 14.53
CA ALA A 82 10.06 0.12 14.10
C ALA A 82 10.09 -0.75 15.35
N LEU A 83 8.92 -0.99 15.95
CA LEU A 83 8.81 -1.61 17.28
C LEU A 83 8.79 -3.13 17.19
N THR A 84 9.46 -3.79 18.13
CA THR A 84 9.33 -5.24 18.37
C THR A 84 8.47 -5.53 19.61
N SER A 85 8.02 -6.77 19.75
CA SER A 85 7.30 -7.24 20.92
C SER A 85 7.52 -8.74 21.15
N TRP A 86 7.38 -9.20 22.39
CA TRP A 86 7.54 -10.61 22.74
C TRP A 86 6.67 -11.56 21.89
N PRO A 87 5.37 -11.27 21.63
CA PRO A 87 4.57 -12.12 20.75
C PRO A 87 5.08 -12.16 19.30
N SER A 88 5.61 -11.04 18.79
CA SER A 88 6.17 -10.99 17.43
C SER A 88 7.37 -11.92 17.31
N LEU A 89 8.28 -11.89 18.29
CA LEU A 89 9.47 -12.75 18.30
C LEU A 89 9.10 -14.24 18.34
N LEU A 90 8.12 -14.61 19.17
CA LEU A 90 7.64 -15.98 19.24
C LEU A 90 6.94 -16.44 17.96
N GLY A 91 6.19 -15.55 17.31
CA GLY A 91 5.56 -15.84 16.01
C GLY A 91 6.59 -16.14 14.94
N ASP A 92 7.64 -15.32 14.86
CA ASP A 92 8.71 -15.49 13.87
C ASP A 92 9.54 -16.75 14.12
N MET A 93 9.84 -17.08 15.39
CA MET A 93 10.50 -18.35 15.74
C MET A 93 9.73 -19.58 15.22
N LEU A 94 8.40 -19.54 15.25
CA LEU A 94 7.55 -20.61 14.71
C LEU A 94 7.54 -20.59 13.18
N ALA A 95 7.44 -19.41 12.56
CA ALA A 95 7.46 -19.24 11.12
C ALA A 95 8.77 -19.75 10.52
N ASP A 96 9.91 -19.38 11.11
CA ASP A 96 11.25 -19.79 10.70
C ASP A 96 11.49 -21.30 10.88
N ALA A 97 10.95 -21.91 11.94
CA ALA A 97 11.07 -23.34 12.14
C ALA A 97 10.27 -24.16 11.11
N ILE A 98 9.11 -23.65 10.68
CA ILE A 98 8.28 -24.29 9.64
C ILE A 98 8.86 -24.03 8.25
N ASN A 99 9.35 -22.80 8.01
CA ASN A 99 10.01 -22.35 6.77
C ASN A 99 9.26 -22.76 5.48
N CYS A 100 7.93 -22.67 5.49
CA CYS A 100 7.15 -22.96 4.30
C CYS A 100 7.10 -21.74 3.36
N LEU A 101 6.97 -21.98 2.05
CA LEU A 101 6.83 -20.92 1.05
C LEU A 101 5.40 -20.89 0.51
N GLY A 102 4.70 -19.76 0.65
CA GLY A 102 3.31 -19.56 0.26
C GLY A 102 3.08 -18.95 -1.13
N PHE A 103 3.92 -19.26 -2.13
CA PHE A 103 3.80 -18.66 -3.48
C PHE A 103 2.56 -19.13 -4.25
N THR A 104 1.93 -20.23 -3.84
CA THR A 104 0.58 -20.64 -4.25
C THR A 104 -0.15 -21.23 -3.05
N TRP A 105 -1.47 -21.31 -3.11
CA TRP A 105 -2.25 -21.98 -2.06
C TRP A 105 -1.78 -23.43 -1.82
N ALA A 106 -1.46 -24.18 -2.89
CA ALA A 106 -1.03 -25.57 -2.78
C ALA A 106 0.36 -25.75 -2.15
N SER A 107 1.23 -24.74 -2.19
CA SER A 107 2.58 -24.84 -1.61
C SER A 107 2.58 -24.72 -0.08
N SER A 108 1.60 -24.00 0.49
CA SER A 108 1.30 -24.03 1.93
C SER A 108 -0.06 -23.38 2.20
N PRO A 109 -1.16 -24.15 2.28
CA PRO A 109 -2.50 -23.60 2.45
C PRO A 109 -2.64 -22.73 3.70
N ALA A 110 -2.04 -23.16 4.82
CA ALA A 110 -2.09 -22.42 6.08
C ALA A 110 -1.39 -21.05 5.97
N CYS A 111 -0.33 -20.93 5.16
CA CYS A 111 0.35 -19.66 4.93
C CYS A 111 -0.58 -18.62 4.29
N THR A 112 -1.36 -19.03 3.29
CA THR A 112 -2.31 -18.15 2.59
C THR A 112 -3.57 -17.89 3.42
N GLU A 113 -4.22 -18.93 3.95
CA GLU A 113 -5.50 -18.81 4.65
C GLU A 113 -5.37 -18.01 5.95
N LEU A 114 -4.27 -18.20 6.69
CA LEU A 114 -4.03 -17.43 7.92
C LEU A 114 -3.84 -15.94 7.61
N GLU A 115 -3.07 -15.61 6.57
CA GLU A 115 -2.89 -14.22 6.14
C GLU A 115 -4.22 -13.57 5.76
N MET A 116 -5.04 -14.24 4.93
CA MET A 116 -6.35 -13.71 4.51
C MET A 116 -7.25 -13.38 5.71
N ASN A 117 -7.34 -14.29 6.68
CA ASN A 117 -8.17 -14.10 7.86
C ASN A 117 -7.64 -13.00 8.80
N VAL A 118 -6.33 -12.97 9.05
CA VAL A 118 -5.72 -11.98 9.96
C VAL A 118 -5.74 -10.59 9.34
N VAL A 119 -5.55 -10.46 8.03
CA VAL A 119 -5.64 -9.17 7.35
C VAL A 119 -7.08 -8.65 7.35
N ASP A 120 -8.09 -9.52 7.23
CA ASP A 120 -9.49 -9.12 7.43
C ASP A 120 -9.75 -8.60 8.85
N TRP A 121 -9.14 -9.21 9.87
CA TRP A 121 -9.21 -8.71 11.24
C TRP A 121 -8.56 -7.33 11.37
N LEU A 122 -7.41 -7.11 10.73
CA LEU A 122 -6.74 -5.82 10.72
C LEU A 122 -7.56 -4.74 10.00
N CYS A 123 -8.14 -5.05 8.84
CA CYS A 123 -9.04 -4.15 8.11
C CYS A 123 -10.22 -3.72 9.00
N LYS A 124 -10.84 -4.65 9.73
CA LYS A 124 -11.92 -4.35 10.68
C LYS A 124 -11.43 -3.49 11.85
N ALA A 125 -10.27 -3.79 12.41
CA ALA A 125 -9.69 -3.02 13.51
C ALA A 125 -9.36 -1.57 13.12
N LEU A 126 -8.95 -1.34 11.87
CA LEU A 126 -8.70 -0.01 11.30
C LEU A 126 -9.98 0.71 10.84
N GLY A 127 -11.14 0.05 10.88
CA GLY A 127 -12.40 0.61 10.38
C GLY A 127 -12.43 0.80 8.86
N LEU A 128 -11.67 -0.02 8.11
CA LEU A 128 -11.66 0.05 6.65
C LEU A 128 -12.99 -0.44 6.05
N PRO A 129 -13.42 0.12 4.91
CA PRO A 129 -14.62 -0.33 4.21
C PRO A 129 -14.62 -1.84 3.89
N SER A 130 -15.81 -2.45 3.92
CA SER A 130 -15.97 -3.90 3.77
C SER A 130 -15.53 -4.47 2.41
N TYR A 131 -15.43 -3.65 1.37
CA TYR A 131 -14.91 -4.05 0.06
C TYR A 131 -13.37 -4.27 0.04
N PHE A 132 -12.68 -4.03 1.15
CA PHE A 132 -11.28 -4.44 1.36
C PHE A 132 -11.15 -5.81 2.05
N LEU A 133 -12.25 -6.42 2.49
CA LEU A 133 -12.24 -7.73 3.16
C LEU A 133 -12.26 -8.85 2.13
N HIS A 134 -11.49 -9.92 2.36
CA HIS A 134 -11.47 -11.12 1.52
C HIS A 134 -12.82 -11.84 1.52
N TYR A 135 -13.44 -11.97 2.68
CA TYR A 135 -14.63 -12.83 2.85
C TYR A 135 -15.96 -12.07 2.89
N HIS A 136 -15.99 -10.77 2.54
CA HIS A 136 -17.25 -10.04 2.45
C HIS A 136 -17.95 -10.34 1.11
N PRO A 137 -19.27 -10.68 1.09
CA PRO A 137 -19.95 -11.16 -0.12
C PRO A 137 -19.89 -10.23 -1.34
N GLU A 138 -19.87 -8.92 -1.10
CA GLU A 138 -19.81 -7.89 -2.16
C GLU A 138 -18.39 -7.41 -2.48
N SER A 139 -17.39 -7.95 -1.79
CA SER A 139 -16.00 -7.57 -2.01
C SER A 139 -15.46 -8.13 -3.31
N LYS A 140 -14.65 -7.33 -4.00
CA LYS A 140 -13.79 -7.76 -5.11
C LYS A 140 -12.31 -7.55 -4.77
N GLY A 141 -12.01 -7.28 -3.50
CA GLY A 141 -10.68 -6.98 -3.01
C GLY A 141 -10.29 -7.91 -1.86
N GLY A 142 -9.17 -7.55 -1.24
CA GLY A 142 -8.56 -8.26 -0.14
C GLY A 142 -7.24 -7.58 0.21
N GLY A 143 -6.75 -7.78 1.43
CA GLY A 143 -5.43 -7.29 1.83
C GLY A 143 -4.36 -8.38 1.74
N ILE A 144 -3.12 -7.98 1.46
CA ILE A 144 -1.98 -8.87 1.35
C ILE A 144 -0.81 -8.28 2.15
N LEU A 145 -0.04 -9.12 2.82
CA LEU A 145 1.19 -8.68 3.48
C LEU A 145 2.27 -8.35 2.44
N GLN A 146 3.00 -7.29 2.69
CA GLN A 146 4.14 -6.84 1.90
C GLN A 146 5.25 -6.42 2.84
N SER A 147 6.50 -6.52 2.40
CA SER A 147 7.65 -6.22 3.25
C SER A 147 7.78 -4.72 3.54
N THR A 148 7.41 -3.84 2.60
CA THR A 148 7.48 -2.39 2.81
C THR A 148 6.34 -1.62 2.16
N VAL A 149 6.02 -0.44 2.72
CA VAL A 149 5.10 0.53 2.09
C VAL A 149 5.63 1.05 0.74
N SER A 150 6.96 1.04 0.55
CA SER A 150 7.57 1.41 -0.75
C SER A 150 7.17 0.44 -1.86
N GLU A 151 7.18 -0.86 -1.56
CA GLU A 151 6.72 -1.90 -2.50
C GLU A 151 5.21 -1.81 -2.71
N CYS A 152 4.41 -1.60 -1.66
CA CYS A 152 2.96 -1.36 -1.81
C CYS A 152 2.66 -0.20 -2.77
N THR A 153 3.40 0.91 -2.64
CA THR A 153 3.26 2.09 -3.50
C THR A 153 3.61 1.76 -4.95
N LEU A 154 4.73 1.04 -5.17
CA LEU A 154 5.14 0.61 -6.49
C LEU A 154 4.11 -0.34 -7.11
N VAL A 155 3.68 -1.39 -6.41
CA VAL A 155 2.68 -2.36 -6.89
C VAL A 155 1.37 -1.66 -7.25
N SER A 156 0.92 -0.72 -6.43
CA SER A 156 -0.29 0.08 -6.70
C SER A 156 -0.13 0.93 -7.98
N LEU A 157 1.02 1.56 -8.18
CA LEU A 157 1.31 2.33 -9.39
C LEU A 157 1.42 1.43 -10.62
N LEU A 158 2.06 0.27 -10.51
CA LEU A 158 2.17 -0.71 -11.61
C LEU A 158 0.78 -1.23 -12.01
N ALA A 159 -0.09 -1.53 -11.04
CA ALA A 159 -1.47 -1.95 -11.29
C ALA A 159 -2.27 -0.85 -11.98
N ALA A 160 -2.24 0.38 -11.45
CA ALA A 160 -2.96 1.52 -12.04
C ALA A 160 -2.45 1.87 -13.45
N ARG A 161 -1.14 1.82 -13.65
CA ARG A 161 -0.50 1.99 -14.97
C ARG A 161 -0.98 0.93 -15.94
N ASN A 162 -0.93 -0.34 -15.55
CA ASN A 162 -1.28 -1.46 -16.43
C ASN A 162 -2.77 -1.44 -16.80
N ASP A 163 -3.65 -1.19 -15.83
CA ASP A 163 -5.08 -0.99 -16.05
C ASP A 163 -5.34 0.13 -17.08
N LYS A 164 -4.67 1.28 -16.91
CA LYS A 164 -4.79 2.40 -17.84
C LYS A 164 -4.26 2.08 -19.24
N ILE A 165 -3.14 1.36 -19.33
CA ILE A 165 -2.57 0.93 -20.61
C ILE A 165 -3.52 -0.01 -21.33
N LEU A 166 -4.04 -1.03 -20.65
CA LEU A 166 -4.98 -1.98 -21.24
C LEU A 166 -6.22 -1.27 -21.80
N HIS A 167 -6.79 -0.36 -21.02
CA HIS A 167 -7.92 0.44 -21.48
C HIS A 167 -7.57 1.32 -22.68
N LEU A 168 -6.39 1.96 -22.71
CA LEU A 168 -5.96 2.78 -23.84
C LEU A 168 -5.62 1.96 -25.10
N LYS A 169 -5.27 0.68 -24.96
CA LYS A 169 -5.01 -0.21 -26.09
C LYS A 169 -6.28 -0.69 -26.78
N GLU A 170 -7.41 -0.69 -26.07
CA GLU A 170 -8.72 -0.81 -26.72
C GLU A 170 -8.88 0.35 -27.73
N LEU A 171 -8.45 1.55 -27.32
CA LEU A 171 -8.57 2.82 -28.05
C LEU A 171 -7.58 3.03 -29.19
N GLU A 172 -6.39 2.46 -29.03
CA GLU A 172 -5.22 2.72 -29.86
C GLU A 172 -4.53 1.38 -30.14
N ALA A 173 -5.18 0.57 -30.99
CA ALA A 173 -4.64 -0.71 -31.43
C ALA A 173 -3.22 -0.54 -32.02
N ASP A 174 -2.35 -1.52 -31.77
CA ASP A 174 -0.97 -1.60 -32.25
C ASP A 174 0.02 -0.54 -31.70
N VAL A 175 -0.35 0.23 -30.66
CA VAL A 175 0.61 1.10 -29.93
C VAL A 175 1.32 0.30 -28.83
N ASP A 176 2.65 0.44 -28.77
CA ASP A 176 3.47 -0.17 -27.73
C ASP A 176 3.16 0.38 -26.33
N ASP A 177 3.10 -0.51 -25.35
CA ASP A 177 2.75 -0.19 -23.96
C ASP A 177 3.65 0.91 -23.37
N SER A 178 4.93 0.95 -23.75
CA SER A 178 5.89 1.97 -23.29
C SER A 178 5.59 3.35 -23.88
N VAL A 179 5.09 3.41 -25.11
CA VAL A 179 4.65 4.67 -25.75
C VAL A 179 3.43 5.20 -25.01
N ILE A 180 2.47 4.34 -24.66
CA ILE A 180 1.32 4.73 -23.83
C ILE A 180 1.79 5.19 -22.46
N ASN A 181 2.69 4.43 -21.81
CA ASN A 181 3.28 4.76 -20.52
C ASN A 181 3.95 6.15 -20.52
N SER A 182 4.59 6.52 -21.62
CA SER A 182 5.24 7.83 -21.76
C SER A 182 4.26 9.01 -21.68
N ARG A 183 2.95 8.79 -21.88
CA ARG A 183 1.91 9.81 -21.74
C ARG A 183 1.31 9.85 -20.33
N LEU A 184 1.58 8.84 -19.51
CA LEU A 184 0.97 8.69 -18.19
C LEU A 184 1.61 9.63 -17.16
N ILE A 185 0.78 10.17 -16.28
CA ILE A 185 1.19 11.01 -15.16
C ILE A 185 0.42 10.64 -13.88
N ALA A 186 1.13 10.57 -12.75
CA ALA A 186 0.56 10.39 -11.43
C ALA A 186 0.94 11.58 -10.52
N TYR A 187 0.20 11.75 -9.43
CA TYR A 187 0.31 12.91 -8.55
C TYR A 187 0.51 12.49 -7.11
N ALA A 188 1.25 13.31 -6.38
CA ALA A 188 1.39 13.19 -4.93
C ALA A 188 1.61 14.56 -4.29
N SER A 189 1.47 14.63 -2.97
CA SER A 189 1.83 15.81 -2.19
C SER A 189 3.33 16.10 -2.30
N ASP A 190 3.74 17.37 -2.26
CA ASP A 190 5.14 17.77 -2.08
C ASP A 190 5.75 17.32 -0.74
N GLN A 191 4.94 16.84 0.20
CA GLN A 191 5.34 16.19 1.44
C GLN A 191 5.37 14.66 1.36
N ALA A 192 5.10 14.08 0.19
CA ALA A 192 5.07 12.63 0.04
C ALA A 192 6.45 12.01 0.28
N HIS A 193 6.47 10.79 0.84
CA HIS A 193 7.70 10.05 1.07
C HIS A 193 8.43 9.76 -0.26
N SER A 194 9.77 9.74 -0.23
CA SER A 194 10.64 9.51 -1.40
C SER A 194 10.36 8.19 -2.14
N SER A 195 9.68 7.23 -1.50
CA SER A 195 9.22 5.99 -2.14
C SER A 195 8.27 6.24 -3.32
N VAL A 196 7.52 7.35 -3.32
CA VAL A 196 6.64 7.71 -4.45
C VAL A 196 7.46 8.11 -5.66
N GLU A 197 8.50 8.92 -5.47
CA GLU A 197 9.45 9.27 -6.53
C GLU A 197 10.15 8.01 -7.06
N LYS A 198 10.64 7.16 -6.15
CA LYS A 198 11.26 5.87 -6.50
C LYS A 198 10.33 4.98 -7.32
N ALA A 199 9.04 4.92 -6.98
CA ALA A 199 8.05 4.18 -7.75
C ALA A 199 7.89 4.73 -9.17
N GLY A 200 7.86 6.06 -9.32
CA GLY A 200 7.89 6.74 -10.63
C GLY A 200 9.13 6.39 -11.45
N LEU A 201 10.32 6.48 -10.84
CA LEU A 201 11.60 6.18 -11.47
C LEU A 201 11.67 4.72 -11.97
N ILE A 202 11.24 3.76 -11.15
CA ILE A 202 11.25 2.33 -11.52
C ILE A 202 10.21 2.04 -12.62
N SER A 203 9.02 2.64 -12.53
CA SER A 203 7.91 2.36 -13.45
C SER A 203 7.95 3.19 -14.75
N LEU A 204 8.82 4.20 -14.82
CA LEU A 204 8.89 5.22 -15.87
C LEU A 204 7.60 6.04 -16.04
N VAL A 205 6.70 6.02 -15.05
CA VAL A 205 5.52 6.90 -15.00
C VAL A 205 5.95 8.26 -14.48
N LYS A 206 5.53 9.34 -15.14
CA LYS A 206 5.81 10.70 -14.66
C LYS A 206 5.11 10.94 -13.32
N ILE A 207 5.83 11.44 -12.33
CA ILE A 207 5.25 11.87 -11.05
C ILE A 207 5.32 13.39 -10.98
N ARG A 208 4.19 14.03 -10.68
CA ARG A 208 4.11 15.45 -10.40
C ARG A 208 3.76 15.66 -8.92
N PHE A 209 4.69 16.25 -8.19
CA PHE A 209 4.46 16.67 -6.81
C PHE A 209 3.73 18.01 -6.78
N LEU A 210 2.69 18.07 -5.96
CA LEU A 210 1.75 19.18 -5.90
C LEU A 210 1.87 19.94 -4.58
N PRO A 211 1.73 21.28 -4.60
CA PRO A 211 1.86 22.08 -3.39
C PRO A 211 0.78 21.71 -2.36
N THR A 212 1.14 21.79 -1.10
CA THR A 212 0.24 21.61 0.04
C THR A 212 -0.32 22.93 0.56
N ASP A 213 -1.41 22.86 1.31
CA ASP A 213 -1.96 24.01 2.04
C ASP A 213 -1.12 24.34 3.29
N GLU A 214 -1.54 25.34 4.06
CA GLU A 214 -0.88 25.78 5.30
C GLU A 214 -0.79 24.71 6.38
N ASN A 215 -1.56 23.62 6.27
CA ASN A 215 -1.52 22.48 7.18
C ASN A 215 -0.73 21.29 6.59
N PHE A 216 0.02 21.53 5.52
CA PHE A 216 0.79 20.51 4.80
C PHE A 216 -0.11 19.41 4.19
N SER A 217 -1.34 19.74 3.84
CA SER A 217 -2.32 18.83 3.26
C SER A 217 -2.52 19.08 1.76
N LEU A 218 -2.55 18.01 0.96
CA LEU A 218 -2.90 18.12 -0.46
C LEU A 218 -4.41 18.28 -0.62
N ARG A 219 -4.83 19.33 -1.33
CA ARG A 219 -6.26 19.69 -1.48
C ARG A 219 -6.81 19.31 -2.85
N GLY A 220 -8.12 19.07 -2.89
CA GLY A 220 -8.82 18.64 -4.10
C GLY A 220 -8.75 19.66 -5.23
N GLU A 221 -8.79 20.97 -4.92
CA GLU A 221 -8.67 22.04 -5.90
C GLU A 221 -7.30 22.06 -6.59
N THR A 222 -6.23 21.83 -5.83
CA THR A 222 -4.85 21.74 -6.34
C THR A 222 -4.69 20.56 -7.28
N LEU A 223 -5.22 19.40 -6.89
CA LEU A 223 -5.21 18.20 -7.72
C LEU A 223 -6.04 18.39 -9.00
N GLN A 224 -7.23 18.98 -8.89
CA GLN A 224 -8.12 19.24 -10.03
C GLN A 224 -7.44 20.18 -11.04
N ALA A 225 -6.83 21.26 -10.58
CA ALA A 225 -6.11 22.20 -11.44
C ALA A 225 -4.94 21.53 -12.17
N ALA A 226 -4.15 20.71 -11.47
CA ALA A 226 -3.04 19.97 -12.07
C ALA A 226 -3.51 18.97 -13.13
N ILE A 227 -4.58 18.22 -12.84
CA ILE A 227 -5.21 17.29 -13.79
C ILE A 227 -5.66 18.01 -15.07
N GLU A 228 -6.30 19.18 -14.94
CA GLU A 228 -6.76 19.96 -16.09
C GLU A 228 -5.60 20.51 -16.92
N GLU A 229 -4.54 20.98 -16.28
CA GLU A 229 -3.34 21.47 -16.95
C GLU A 229 -2.62 20.36 -17.71
N ASP A 230 -2.42 19.21 -17.08
CA ASP A 230 -1.67 18.11 -17.70
C ASP A 230 -2.49 17.42 -18.81
N LYS A 231 -3.82 17.36 -18.68
CA LYS A 231 -4.70 16.98 -19.80
C LYS A 231 -4.56 17.93 -21.00
N LYS A 232 -4.48 19.25 -20.78
CA LYS A 232 -4.24 20.23 -21.87
C LYS A 232 -2.88 20.05 -22.55
N ARG A 233 -1.90 19.48 -21.84
CA ARG A 233 -0.57 19.13 -22.37
C ARG A 233 -0.54 17.76 -23.06
N GLY A 234 -1.68 17.06 -23.15
CA GLY A 234 -1.77 15.73 -23.75
C GLY A 234 -1.28 14.58 -22.85
N LEU A 235 -1.08 14.85 -21.55
CA LEU A 235 -0.77 13.80 -20.57
C LEU A 235 -2.06 13.16 -20.04
N ILE A 236 -1.92 11.92 -19.59
CA ILE A 236 -3.03 11.07 -19.14
C ILE A 236 -2.86 10.75 -17.65
N PRO A 237 -3.65 11.36 -16.76
CA PRO A 237 -3.71 10.96 -15.35
C PRO A 237 -3.98 9.47 -15.17
N VAL A 238 -3.08 8.74 -14.50
CA VAL A 238 -3.22 7.29 -14.20
C VAL A 238 -4.10 7.05 -12.99
N MET A 239 -3.92 7.83 -11.93
CA MET A 239 -4.76 7.80 -10.73
C MET A 239 -5.53 9.11 -10.65
N GLY A 240 -6.77 9.11 -11.15
CA GLY A 240 -7.66 10.26 -11.05
C GLY A 240 -8.91 10.15 -11.92
N GLY A 241 -10.06 10.01 -11.27
CA GLY A 241 -11.35 10.41 -11.83
C GLY A 241 -12.54 9.54 -11.46
N ASN A 242 -13.52 10.13 -10.77
CA ASN A 242 -14.89 9.59 -10.69
C ASN A 242 -15.68 9.94 -11.97
N THR A 243 -15.05 9.76 -13.13
CA THR A 243 -15.50 10.29 -14.43
C THR A 243 -16.86 9.73 -14.82
N LEU A 244 -17.12 8.46 -14.52
CA LEU A 244 -18.41 7.83 -14.74
C LEU A 244 -19.51 8.41 -13.84
N THR A 245 -19.18 8.69 -12.58
CA THR A 245 -20.12 9.33 -11.66
C THR A 245 -20.41 10.78 -12.05
N GLN A 246 -19.40 11.51 -12.56
CA GLN A 246 -19.57 12.86 -13.12
C GLN A 246 -20.47 12.84 -14.37
N GLU A 247 -20.23 11.92 -15.29
CA GLU A 247 -21.03 11.75 -16.51
C GLU A 247 -22.49 11.36 -16.18
N LEU A 248 -22.69 10.45 -15.22
CA LEU A 248 -24.02 10.08 -14.72
C LEU A 248 -24.77 11.30 -14.20
N LEU A 249 -24.15 12.09 -13.31
CA LEU A 249 -24.75 13.28 -12.74
C LEU A 249 -25.09 14.33 -13.80
N GLN A 250 -24.19 14.55 -14.76
CA GLN A 250 -24.39 15.50 -15.85
C GLN A 250 -25.58 15.11 -16.73
N ARG A 251 -25.73 13.83 -17.06
CA ARG A 251 -26.85 13.35 -17.89
C ARG A 251 -28.19 13.43 -17.16
N LEU A 252 -28.23 13.03 -15.90
CA LEU A 252 -29.44 13.14 -15.09
C LEU A 252 -29.91 14.60 -15.02
N THR A 253 -28.99 15.52 -14.76
CA THR A 253 -29.30 16.96 -14.68
C THR A 253 -29.71 17.55 -16.04
N LYS A 254 -29.00 17.19 -17.12
CA LYS A 254 -29.29 17.68 -18.48
C LYS A 254 -30.61 17.16 -19.04
N SER A 255 -31.06 15.99 -18.59
CA SER A 255 -32.35 15.42 -19.01
C SER A 255 -33.55 16.27 -18.56
N GLY A 256 -33.36 17.11 -17.53
CA GLY A 256 -34.44 17.90 -16.92
C GLY A 256 -35.43 17.06 -16.10
N ALA A 257 -35.27 15.74 -16.05
CA ALA A 257 -36.15 14.84 -15.30
C ALA A 257 -35.95 14.94 -13.79
N MET A 258 -34.74 15.28 -13.35
CA MET A 258 -34.37 15.46 -11.94
C MET A 258 -33.15 16.39 -11.80
N PHE A 259 -33.05 17.08 -10.67
CA PHE A 259 -31.90 17.89 -10.31
C PHE A 259 -31.23 17.29 -9.07
N LEU A 260 -29.98 16.82 -9.23
CA LEU A 260 -29.21 16.19 -8.17
C LEU A 260 -27.92 16.98 -7.96
N ILE A 261 -27.41 16.95 -6.73
CA ILE A 261 -26.15 17.61 -6.38
C ILE A 261 -25.07 16.56 -6.04
N PRO A 262 -23.81 16.80 -6.42
CA PRO A 262 -22.73 15.94 -5.98
C PRO A 262 -22.42 16.17 -4.50
N ALA A 263 -21.79 15.19 -3.87
CA ALA A 263 -20.95 15.41 -2.71
C ALA A 263 -19.65 14.62 -2.83
N ALA A 264 -18.63 15.10 -2.14
CA ALA A 264 -17.40 14.35 -1.97
C ALA A 264 -17.40 13.76 -0.56
N ILE A 265 -17.34 12.44 -0.45
CA ILE A 265 -16.96 11.77 0.80
C ILE A 265 -15.54 11.28 0.57
N HIS A 266 -14.59 11.98 1.19
CA HIS A 266 -13.16 11.83 0.97
C HIS A 266 -12.81 12.05 -0.52
N THR A 267 -12.30 11.03 -1.21
CA THR A 267 -11.91 11.08 -2.63
C THR A 267 -12.96 10.50 -3.58
N LYS A 268 -14.08 9.97 -3.06
CA LYS A 268 -15.18 9.43 -3.87
C LYS A 268 -16.24 10.50 -4.09
N LEU A 269 -16.46 10.85 -5.35
CA LEU A 269 -17.61 11.64 -5.78
C LEU A 269 -18.84 10.75 -5.73
N ILE A 270 -19.85 11.18 -4.98
CA ILE A 270 -21.14 10.52 -4.87
C ILE A 270 -22.24 11.46 -5.38
N VAL A 271 -23.32 10.90 -5.90
CA VAL A 271 -24.54 11.64 -6.23
C VAL A 271 -25.46 11.60 -5.01
N ARG A 272 -25.87 12.77 -4.49
CA ARG A 272 -26.83 12.81 -3.39
C ARG A 272 -28.25 12.76 -3.95
N PHE A 273 -28.95 11.67 -3.64
CA PHE A 273 -30.38 11.53 -3.83
C PHE A 273 -31.07 11.74 -2.49
N THR A 274 -31.87 12.80 -2.38
CA THR A 274 -32.55 13.19 -1.14
C THR A 274 -33.99 13.58 -1.44
N VAL A 275 -34.92 13.13 -0.60
CA VAL A 275 -36.32 13.56 -0.67
C VAL A 275 -36.42 14.97 -0.06
N THR A 276 -36.67 15.98 -0.90
CA THR A 276 -36.67 17.39 -0.48
C THR A 276 -38.03 18.05 -0.55
N SER A 277 -39.04 17.39 -1.14
CA SER A 277 -40.40 17.90 -1.28
C SER A 277 -41.37 17.10 -0.42
N GLN A 278 -42.26 17.79 0.29
CA GLN A 278 -43.35 17.16 1.04
C GLN A 278 -44.39 16.47 0.13
N PHE A 279 -44.34 16.71 -1.18
CA PHE A 279 -45.22 16.10 -2.17
C PHE A 279 -44.64 14.83 -2.80
N THR A 280 -43.40 14.45 -2.45
CA THR A 280 -42.76 13.24 -2.99
C THR A 280 -43.47 11.99 -2.48
N THR A 281 -43.95 11.14 -3.38
CA THR A 281 -44.53 9.84 -3.04
C THR A 281 -43.51 8.70 -3.19
N GLN A 282 -43.89 7.50 -2.76
CA GLN A 282 -43.07 6.30 -2.96
C GLN A 282 -42.88 5.99 -4.45
N GLU A 283 -43.92 6.21 -5.26
CA GLU A 283 -43.87 6.01 -6.71
C GLU A 283 -42.86 6.95 -7.38
N ASP A 284 -42.76 8.21 -6.93
CA ASP A 284 -41.77 9.16 -7.43
C ASP A 284 -40.33 8.68 -7.15
N ILE A 285 -40.07 8.18 -5.94
CA ILE A 285 -38.75 7.64 -5.56
C ILE A 285 -38.38 6.43 -6.43
N LEU A 286 -39.32 5.51 -6.62
CA LEU A 286 -39.09 4.31 -7.44
C LEU A 286 -38.85 4.68 -8.91
N ARG A 287 -39.60 5.65 -9.44
CA ARG A 287 -39.41 6.19 -10.78
C ARG A 287 -38.03 6.83 -10.93
N ASP A 288 -37.64 7.72 -10.02
CA ASP A 288 -36.37 8.42 -10.09
C ASP A 288 -35.19 7.46 -9.94
N TRP A 289 -35.31 6.47 -9.05
CA TRP A 289 -34.31 5.40 -8.94
C TRP A 289 -34.18 4.60 -10.24
N ALA A 290 -35.29 4.25 -10.89
CA ALA A 290 -35.26 3.57 -12.18
C ALA A 290 -34.57 4.41 -13.27
N ILE A 291 -34.81 5.74 -13.30
CA ILE A 291 -34.12 6.66 -14.22
C ILE A 291 -32.62 6.73 -13.92
N ILE A 292 -32.22 6.79 -12.65
CA ILE A 292 -30.81 6.75 -12.22
C ILE A 292 -30.18 5.45 -12.70
N GLN A 293 -30.81 4.30 -12.44
CA GLN A 293 -30.31 2.99 -12.85
C GLN A 293 -30.20 2.86 -14.37
N GLN A 294 -31.20 3.30 -15.13
CA GLN A 294 -31.19 3.25 -16.59
C GLN A 294 -30.13 4.18 -17.18
N THR A 295 -29.98 5.38 -16.62
CA THR A 295 -28.95 6.33 -17.05
C THR A 295 -27.57 5.81 -16.70
N ALA A 296 -27.38 5.23 -15.51
CA ALA A 296 -26.14 4.58 -15.11
C ALA A 296 -25.83 3.39 -16.02
N ALA A 297 -26.80 2.53 -16.32
CA ALA A 297 -26.65 1.44 -17.28
C ALA A 297 -26.29 1.96 -18.67
N THR A 298 -26.82 3.10 -19.10
CA THR A 298 -26.47 3.73 -20.38
C THR A 298 -25.09 4.39 -20.33
N VAL A 299 -24.69 4.97 -19.21
CA VAL A 299 -23.34 5.54 -19.02
C VAL A 299 -22.31 4.42 -18.99
N LEU A 300 -22.58 3.34 -18.28
CA LEU A 300 -21.76 2.13 -18.24
C LEU A 300 -21.75 1.44 -19.59
N ALA A 301 -22.89 1.23 -20.24
CA ALA A 301 -22.94 0.64 -21.57
C ALA A 301 -22.31 1.54 -22.64
N ARG A 302 -22.39 2.87 -22.51
CA ARG A 302 -21.64 3.80 -23.38
C ARG A 302 -20.19 3.93 -23.02
N ASP A 303 -19.80 3.66 -21.78
CA ASP A 303 -18.40 3.52 -21.40
C ASP A 303 -17.86 2.23 -21.99
N SER A 304 -18.63 1.14 -21.94
CA SER A 304 -18.36 -0.12 -22.64
C SER A 304 -18.37 0.04 -24.17
N ILE A 305 -19.30 0.81 -24.75
CA ILE A 305 -19.32 1.10 -26.20
C ILE A 305 -18.21 2.10 -26.56
N ARG A 306 -17.90 3.10 -25.72
CA ARG A 306 -16.72 3.96 -25.90
C ARG A 306 -15.44 3.13 -25.81
N GLN A 307 -15.36 2.16 -24.91
CA GLN A 307 -14.29 1.16 -24.82
C GLN A 307 -14.25 0.18 -26.01
N MET A 308 -15.30 0.15 -26.84
CA MET A 308 -15.38 -0.67 -28.06
C MET A 308 -15.27 0.14 -29.37
N GLU A 309 -15.53 1.45 -29.35
CA GLU A 309 -15.50 2.38 -30.50
C GLU A 309 -14.25 3.26 -30.56
N LEU A 310 -13.64 3.50 -29.41
CA LEU A 310 -12.23 3.82 -29.35
C LEU A 310 -11.53 2.47 -29.48
#